data_AF-A0A6I1R6L5-F1
#
_entry.id   AF-A0A6I1R6L5-F1
#
_cell.length_a   1.000
_cell.length_b   1.000
_cell.length_c   1.000
_cell.angle_alpha   90.00
_cell.angle_beta   90.00
_cell.angle_gamma   90.00
#
_symmetry.space_group_name_H-M   'P 1'
#
loop_
_entity.id
_entity.type
_entity.pdbx_description
1 polymer ?
#
loop_
_entity_poly.entity_id
_entity_poly.type
_entity_poly.pdbx_seq_one_letter_code
_entity_poly.pdbx_strand_id
1 'polypeptide(L)'
;MRSCENIRGRIGAWLDGELSAADAEAARIHVNACSVCGEERRQLERLDSSLHAVFKTGGSKLAFDPFWRGVEQRITQKTNWYEEFGDWIRATVTAPRLAWAVPAVIVIVLAALSVDFFFPTMKTATQRDNFAAVESIDTYGRNVALLREDETKTTVIWLYQNPETENESSTETTEATPAF
;
A
#
# COMPACT_ATOMS: atom_id res chain seq x y z
N MET A 1 -24.31 3.57 -16.63
CA MET A 1 -25.01 4.08 -15.42
C MET A 1 -24.76 3.11 -14.29
N ARG A 2 -24.22 3.56 -13.15
CA ARG A 2 -24.04 2.69 -11.97
C ARG A 2 -25.42 2.35 -11.38
N SER A 3 -25.60 1.12 -10.93
CA SER A 3 -26.85 0.67 -10.30
C SER A 3 -27.03 1.34 -8.93
N CYS A 4 -28.28 1.55 -8.51
CA CYS A 4 -28.59 2.15 -7.21
C CYS A 4 -27.95 1.37 -6.06
N GLU A 5 -27.86 0.05 -6.17
CA GLU A 5 -27.24 -0.82 -5.14
C GLU A 5 -25.75 -0.50 -4.94
N ASN A 6 -25.02 -0.26 -6.03
CA ASN A 6 -23.61 0.09 -5.96
C ASN A 6 -23.40 1.48 -5.34
N ILE A 7 -24.29 2.43 -5.68
CA ILE A 7 -24.21 3.79 -5.14
C ILE A 7 -24.58 3.81 -3.67
N ARG A 8 -25.64 3.09 -3.27
CA ARG A 8 -26.12 2.96 -1.89
C ARG A 8 -24.99 2.60 -0.92
N GLY A 9 -24.23 1.55 -1.22
CA GLY A 9 -23.08 1.14 -0.40
C GLY A 9 -21.91 2.14 -0.36
N ARG A 10 -21.94 3.20 -1.17
CA ARG A 10 -20.89 4.22 -1.30
C ARG A 10 -21.34 5.62 -0.87
N ILE A 11 -22.62 5.85 -0.56
CA ILE A 11 -23.12 7.17 -0.16
C ILE A 11 -22.44 7.64 1.13
N GLY A 12 -22.24 6.76 2.11
CA GLY A 12 -21.53 7.10 3.35
C GLY A 12 -20.09 7.57 3.09
N ALA A 13 -19.27 6.72 2.48
CA ALA A 13 -17.90 7.06 2.09
C ALA A 13 -17.81 8.32 1.20
N TRP A 14 -18.83 8.59 0.38
CA TRP A 14 -18.91 9.83 -0.39
C TRP A 14 -19.14 11.06 0.48
N LEU A 15 -20.06 10.99 1.45
CA LEU A 15 -20.32 12.06 2.42
C LEU A 15 -19.12 12.33 3.33
N ASP A 16 -18.38 11.28 3.69
CA ASP A 16 -17.18 11.35 4.52
C ASP A 16 -15.93 11.81 3.74
N GLY A 17 -16.03 11.94 2.41
CA GLY A 17 -14.92 12.37 1.55
C GLY A 17 -13.84 11.30 1.31
N GLU A 18 -14.15 10.02 1.56
CA GLU A 18 -13.22 8.89 1.45
C GLU A 18 -13.11 8.31 0.03
N LEU A 19 -14.02 8.69 -0.87
CA LEU A 19 -14.00 8.23 -2.25
C LEU A 19 -12.96 8.95 -3.11
N SER A 20 -12.42 8.23 -4.11
CA SER A 20 -11.63 8.84 -5.17
C SER A 20 -12.43 9.90 -5.92
N ALA A 21 -11.77 10.92 -6.49
CA ALA A 21 -12.44 12.02 -7.18
C ALA A 21 -13.41 11.55 -8.29
N ALA A 22 -13.02 10.52 -9.05
CA ALA A 22 -13.86 9.95 -10.10
C ALA A 22 -15.10 9.23 -9.53
N ASP A 23 -14.95 8.51 -8.42
CA ASP A 23 -16.06 7.82 -7.76
C ASP A 23 -17.01 8.79 -7.05
N ALA A 24 -16.46 9.83 -6.41
CA ALA A 24 -17.22 10.89 -5.77
C ALA A 24 -18.08 11.64 -6.79
N GLU A 25 -17.52 11.97 -7.95
CA GLU A 25 -18.28 12.63 -9.02
C GLU A 25 -19.39 11.73 -9.59
N ALA A 26 -19.10 10.45 -9.81
CA ALA A 26 -20.11 9.49 -10.25
C ALA A 26 -21.24 9.31 -9.22
N ALA A 27 -20.91 9.28 -7.92
CA ALA A 27 -21.88 9.23 -6.84
C ALA A 27 -22.73 10.51 -6.79
N ARG A 28 -22.11 11.68 -6.87
CA ARG A 28 -22.78 12.98 -6.92
C ARG A 28 -23.78 13.06 -8.06
N ILE A 29 -23.38 12.68 -9.28
CA ILE A 29 -24.26 12.68 -10.46
C ILE A 29 -25.47 11.76 -10.21
N HIS A 30 -25.24 10.54 -9.72
CA HIS A 30 -26.32 9.59 -9.51
C HIS A 30 -27.28 10.02 -8.39
N VAL A 31 -26.76 10.45 -7.24
CA VAL A 31 -27.57 10.87 -6.08
C VAL A 31 -28.43 12.09 -6.42
N ASN A 32 -27.94 13.00 -7.27
CA ASN A 32 -28.73 14.14 -7.73
C ASN A 32 -29.82 13.76 -8.74
N ALA A 33 -29.59 12.69 -9.53
CA ALA A 33 -30.54 12.23 -10.55
C ALA A 33 -31.57 11.21 -10.01
N CYS A 34 -31.25 10.47 -8.95
CA CYS A 34 -32.06 9.39 -8.41
C CYS A 34 -32.69 9.78 -7.08
N SER A 35 -34.03 9.86 -7.03
CA SER A 35 -34.78 10.24 -5.82
C SER A 35 -34.55 9.29 -4.64
N VAL A 36 -34.38 8.00 -4.90
CA VAL A 36 -34.15 6.98 -3.86
C VAL A 36 -32.82 7.19 -3.16
N CYS A 37 -31.72 7.31 -3.93
CA CYS A 37 -30.40 7.59 -3.37
C CYS A 37 -30.32 9.01 -2.79
N GLY A 38 -31.08 9.96 -3.35
CA GLY A 38 -31.22 11.31 -2.80
C GLY A 38 -31.87 11.33 -1.42
N GLU A 39 -32.89 10.50 -1.16
CA GLU A 39 -33.50 10.39 0.16
C GLU A 39 -32.59 9.67 1.15
N GLU A 40 -31.86 8.65 0.72
CA GLU A 40 -30.87 7.96 1.55
C GLU A 40 -29.75 8.91 2.03
N ARG A 41 -29.23 9.77 1.12
CA ARG A 41 -28.32 10.86 1.49
C ARG A 41 -28.93 11.75 2.58
N ARG A 42 -30.18 12.18 2.43
CA ARG A 42 -30.85 13.04 3.41
C ARG A 42 -31.03 12.36 4.76
N GLN A 43 -31.31 11.06 4.78
CA GLN A 43 -31.42 10.30 6.02
C GLN A 43 -30.09 10.25 6.78
N LEU A 44 -28.98 10.03 6.07
CA LEU A 44 -27.64 10.06 6.65
C LEU A 44 -27.28 11.46 7.16
N GLU A 45 -27.57 12.53 6.41
CA GLU A 45 -27.35 13.92 6.84
C GLU A 45 -28.20 14.28 8.08
N ARG A 46 -29.44 13.79 8.16
CA ARG A 46 -30.29 13.97 9.35
C ARG A 46 -29.71 13.24 10.57
N LEU A 47 -29.18 12.03 10.38
CA LEU A 47 -28.53 11.28 11.45
C LEU A 47 -27.28 12.02 11.94
N ASP A 48 -26.42 12.46 11.02
CA ASP A 48 -25.22 13.25 11.35
C ASP A 48 -25.57 14.52 12.13
N SER A 49 -26.52 15.31 11.63
CA SER A 49 -26.94 16.53 12.32
C SER A 49 -27.52 16.28 13.71
N SER A 50 -28.22 15.15 13.90
CA SER A 50 -28.77 14.74 15.20
C SER A 50 -27.66 14.33 16.17
N LEU A 51 -26.70 13.52 15.71
CA LEU A 51 -25.52 13.15 16.49
C LEU A 51 -24.71 14.38 16.88
N HIS A 52 -24.45 15.27 15.93
CA HIS A 52 -23.72 16.50 16.16
C HIS A 52 -24.44 17.40 17.18
N ALA A 53 -25.77 17.49 17.14
CA ALA A 53 -26.54 18.23 18.14
C ALA A 53 -26.40 17.64 19.55
N VAL A 54 -26.41 16.31 19.67
CA VAL A 54 -26.18 15.60 20.95
C VAL A 54 -24.76 15.83 21.44
N PHE A 55 -23.75 15.68 20.58
CA PHE A 55 -22.35 15.90 20.94
C PHE A 55 -22.07 17.36 21.32
N LYS A 56 -22.67 18.33 20.65
CA LYS A 56 -22.53 19.75 21.00
C LYS A 56 -23.10 20.04 22.38
N THR A 57 -24.24 19.43 22.71
CA THR A 57 -24.93 19.61 24.00
C THR A 57 -24.27 18.82 25.14
N GLY A 58 -23.73 17.64 24.85
CA GLY A 58 -23.00 16.81 25.81
C GLY A 58 -21.56 17.29 26.04
N GLY A 59 -20.89 17.72 24.97
CA GLY A 59 -19.53 18.23 24.97
C GLY A 59 -19.39 19.54 25.74
N SER A 60 -20.39 20.42 25.70
CA SER A 60 -20.40 21.64 26.53
C SER A 60 -20.46 21.38 28.03
N LYS A 61 -20.81 20.16 28.46
CA LYS A 61 -20.80 19.74 29.88
C LYS A 61 -19.45 19.19 30.32
N LEU A 62 -18.56 18.84 29.38
CA LEU A 62 -17.23 18.35 29.67
C LEU A 62 -16.27 19.55 29.75
N ALA A 63 -15.56 19.68 30.87
CA ALA A 63 -14.50 20.66 30.98
C ALA A 63 -13.29 20.22 30.15
N PHE A 64 -13.33 20.51 28.84
CA PHE A 64 -12.26 20.17 27.90
C PHE A 64 -11.06 21.14 28.01
N ASP A 65 -11.26 22.34 28.57
CA ASP A 65 -10.23 23.38 28.67
C ASP A 65 -8.93 22.97 29.39
N PRO A 66 -8.94 22.22 30.52
CA PRO A 66 -7.71 21.80 31.16
C PRO A 66 -6.92 20.78 30.31
N PHE A 67 -7.63 19.88 29.62
CA PHE A 67 -7.02 18.91 28.71
C PHE A 67 -6.47 19.61 27.46
N TRP A 68 -7.27 20.47 26.83
CA TRP A 68 -6.89 21.21 25.63
C TRP A 68 -5.70 22.12 25.87
N ARG A 69 -5.63 22.83 27.00
CA ARG A 69 -4.45 23.63 27.36
C ARG A 69 -3.16 22.81 27.39
N GLY A 70 -3.21 21.57 27.88
CA GLY A 70 -2.04 20.68 27.87
C GLY A 70 -1.64 20.24 26.46
N VAL A 71 -2.62 20.01 25.57
CA VAL A 71 -2.37 19.68 24.16
C VAL A 71 -1.83 20.88 23.39
N GLU A 72 -2.47 22.04 23.53
CA GLU A 72 -2.06 23.31 22.93
C GLU A 72 -0.63 23.67 23.35
N GLN A 73 -0.32 23.57 24.65
CA GLN A 73 1.02 23.83 25.15
C GLN A 73 2.07 22.92 24.47
N ARG A 74 1.77 21.63 24.26
CA ARG A 74 2.69 20.70 23.58
C ARG A 74 2.81 20.97 22.09
N ILE A 75 1.74 21.37 21.42
CA ILE A 75 1.77 21.73 19.99
C ILE A 75 2.59 23.02 19.80
N THR A 76 2.34 24.04 20.61
CA THR A 76 3.05 25.31 20.56
C THR A 76 4.53 25.13 20.95
N GLN A 77 4.81 24.34 21.99
CA GLN A 77 6.19 24.07 22.41
C GLN A 77 7.00 23.30 21.35
N LYS A 78 6.36 22.42 20.56
CA LYS A 78 7.02 21.72 19.45
C LYS A 78 7.34 22.64 18.27
N THR A 79 6.67 23.78 18.17
CA THR A 79 6.89 24.76 17.09
C THR A 79 8.20 25.54 17.28
N ASN A 80 8.65 25.74 18.53
CA ASN A 80 9.88 26.50 18.83
C ASN A 80 11.18 25.83 18.35
N TRP A 81 11.22 24.51 18.19
CA TRP A 81 12.41 23.83 17.65
C TRP A 81 12.74 24.35 16.23
N TYR A 82 11.73 24.67 15.42
CA TYR A 82 11.98 25.21 14.07
C TYR A 82 12.58 26.61 14.09
N GLU A 83 12.29 27.42 15.12
CA GLU A 83 12.91 28.74 15.30
C GLU A 83 14.38 28.60 15.73
N GLU A 84 14.69 27.73 16.70
CA GLU A 84 16.07 27.44 17.11
C GLU A 84 16.91 26.84 15.96
N PHE A 85 16.32 25.96 15.15
CA PHE A 85 16.98 25.40 13.98
C PHE A 85 17.17 26.46 12.88
N GLY A 86 16.20 27.36 12.68
CA GLY A 86 16.28 28.47 11.74
C GLY A 86 17.38 29.46 12.11
N ASP A 87 17.52 29.79 13.39
CA ASP A 87 18.58 30.66 13.89
C ASP A 87 19.96 30.00 13.80
N TRP A 88 20.06 28.71 14.09
CA TRP A 88 21.31 27.94 13.90
C TRP A 88 21.73 27.89 12.41
N ILE A 89 20.78 27.69 11.49
CA ILE A 89 21.05 27.71 10.04
C ILE A 89 21.48 29.11 9.58
N ARG A 90 20.80 30.18 10.01
CA ARG A 90 21.19 31.55 9.61
C ARG A 90 22.57 31.92 10.14
N ALA A 91 22.87 31.55 11.40
CA ALA A 91 24.17 31.78 12.01
C ALA A 91 25.29 31.00 11.29
N THR A 92 25.01 29.79 10.82
CA THR A 92 25.98 29.02 10.02
C THR A 92 26.11 29.56 8.59
N VAL A 93 25.02 29.95 7.91
CA VAL A 93 25.05 30.43 6.50
C VAL A 93 25.78 31.78 6.36
N THR A 94 25.82 32.59 7.43
CA THR A 94 26.56 33.85 7.46
C THR A 94 28.05 33.70 7.81
N ALA A 95 28.51 32.50 8.16
CA ALA A 95 29.92 32.23 8.44
C ALA A 95 30.80 32.35 7.17
N PRO A 96 32.08 32.77 7.31
CA PRO A 96 32.99 32.95 6.17
C PRO A 96 33.11 31.67 5.33
N ARG A 97 33.21 31.82 4.00
CA ARG A 97 33.14 30.73 3.01
C ARG A 97 34.06 29.52 3.28
N LEU A 98 35.15 29.71 4.02
CA LEU A 98 36.06 28.63 4.44
C LEU A 98 35.46 27.70 5.52
N ALA A 99 34.59 28.21 6.39
CA ALA A 99 33.93 27.40 7.43
C ALA A 99 32.93 26.38 6.82
N TRP A 100 32.46 26.63 5.60
CA TRP A 100 31.55 25.74 4.86
C TRP A 100 32.27 24.64 4.07
N ALA A 101 33.59 24.70 3.92
CA ALA A 101 34.33 23.71 3.12
C ALA A 101 34.20 22.30 3.69
N VAL A 102 34.35 22.15 5.02
CA VAL A 102 34.28 20.85 5.69
C VAL A 102 32.85 20.27 5.69
N PRO A 103 31.79 21.02 6.09
CA PRO A 103 30.42 20.54 5.96
C PRO A 103 30.00 20.23 4.53
N ALA A 104 30.40 21.05 3.55
CA ALA A 104 30.09 20.82 2.14
C ALA A 104 30.71 19.52 1.63
N VAL A 105 31.98 19.24 1.96
CA VAL A 105 32.63 17.98 1.61
C VAL A 105 31.92 16.80 2.26
N ILE A 106 31.53 16.89 3.54
CA ILE A 106 30.79 15.83 4.23
C ILE A 106 29.44 15.57 3.52
N VAL A 107 28.69 16.61 3.18
CA VAL A 107 27.41 16.47 2.46
C VAL A 107 27.61 15.86 1.08
N ILE A 108 28.66 16.26 0.35
CA ILE A 108 29.00 15.69 -0.97
C ILE A 108 29.35 14.20 -0.84
N VAL A 109 30.15 13.83 0.16
CA VAL A 109 30.53 12.43 0.42
C VAL A 109 29.31 11.60 0.81
N LEU A 110 28.46 12.11 1.71
CA LEU A 110 27.23 11.43 2.10
C LEU A 110 26.26 11.30 0.92
N ALA A 111 26.11 12.34 0.09
CA ALA A 111 25.29 12.28 -1.11
C ALA A 111 25.82 11.23 -2.09
N ALA A 112 27.13 11.19 -2.35
CA ALA A 112 27.77 10.20 -3.21
C ALA A 112 27.53 8.77 -2.70
N LEU A 113 27.66 8.52 -1.39
CA LEU A 113 27.38 7.22 -0.77
C LEU A 113 25.88 6.87 -0.77
N SER A 114 25.00 7.88 -0.72
CA SER A 114 23.54 7.67 -0.69
C SER A 114 22.94 7.40 -2.08
N VAL A 115 23.60 7.83 -3.15
CA VAL A 115 23.19 7.54 -4.54
C VAL A 115 23.11 6.03 -4.79
N ASP A 116 24.04 5.25 -4.20
CA ASP A 116 24.03 3.79 -4.28
C ASP A 116 22.82 3.13 -3.60
N PHE A 117 22.22 3.81 -2.63
CA PHE A 117 21.05 3.34 -1.89
C PHE A 117 19.73 3.76 -2.56
N PHE A 118 19.70 4.94 -3.18
CA PHE A 118 18.48 5.52 -3.77
C PHE A 118 18.29 5.16 -5.26
N PHE A 119 19.37 4.88 -6.00
CA PHE A 119 19.32 4.50 -7.41
C PHE A 119 19.91 3.10 -7.64
N PRO A 120 19.25 2.02 -7.16
CA PRO A 120 19.72 0.64 -7.37
C PRO A 120 19.80 0.23 -8.86
N THR A 121 19.14 0.98 -9.75
CA THR A 121 19.06 0.71 -11.19
C THR A 121 20.24 1.27 -12.01
N MET A 122 21.09 2.11 -11.42
CA MET A 122 22.26 2.70 -12.12
C MET A 122 23.58 1.97 -11.83
N LYS A 123 23.55 0.89 -11.05
CA LYS A 123 24.70 0.00 -10.94
C LYS A 123 24.83 -0.78 -12.25
N THR A 124 25.93 -0.50 -12.94
CA THR A 124 26.49 -1.21 -14.09
C THR A 124 26.17 -2.71 -14.05
N ALA A 125 25.83 -3.25 -15.22
CA ALA A 125 25.47 -4.63 -15.55
C ALA A 125 26.39 -5.73 -14.97
N THR A 126 26.39 -5.90 -13.66
CA THR A 126 26.89 -7.12 -13.00
C THR A 126 25.74 -8.11 -12.98
N GLN A 127 25.80 -9.02 -13.96
CA GLN A 127 25.31 -10.40 -13.93
C GLN A 127 24.10 -10.65 -13.00
N ARG A 128 22.92 -10.69 -13.60
CA ARG A 128 21.68 -11.10 -12.95
C ARG A 128 21.81 -12.57 -12.58
N ASP A 129 22.13 -12.86 -11.33
CA ASP A 129 22.22 -14.22 -10.82
C ASP A 129 20.81 -14.87 -10.82
N ASN A 130 20.57 -15.73 -11.80
CA ASN A 130 19.33 -16.50 -11.95
C ASN A 130 19.40 -17.79 -11.13
N PHE A 131 19.58 -17.67 -9.81
CA PHE A 131 19.47 -18.83 -8.92
C PHE A 131 18.00 -19.23 -8.76
N ALA A 132 17.60 -20.31 -9.42
CA ALA A 132 16.38 -21.03 -9.10
C ALA A 132 16.76 -22.31 -8.35
N ALA A 133 16.56 -22.32 -7.03
CA ALA A 133 16.65 -23.54 -6.24
C ALA A 133 15.31 -24.28 -6.34
N VAL A 134 15.32 -25.44 -7.00
CA VAL A 134 14.13 -26.28 -7.11
C VAL A 134 14.08 -27.19 -5.88
N GLU A 135 13.14 -26.91 -4.97
CA GLU A 135 13.00 -27.61 -3.69
C GLU A 135 12.24 -28.94 -3.83
N SER A 136 11.30 -29.04 -4.77
CA SER A 136 10.65 -30.30 -5.13
C SER A 136 10.10 -30.26 -6.55
N ILE A 137 10.08 -31.42 -7.20
CA ILE A 137 9.44 -31.62 -8.50
C ILE A 137 8.37 -32.69 -8.27
N ASP A 138 7.11 -32.27 -8.20
CA ASP A 138 5.99 -33.20 -8.14
C ASP A 138 5.52 -33.52 -9.57
N THR A 139 5.95 -34.67 -10.07
CA THR A 139 5.55 -35.15 -11.37
C THR A 139 4.50 -36.23 -11.20
N TYR A 140 3.23 -35.84 -11.35
CA TYR A 140 2.09 -36.74 -11.54
C TYR A 140 2.32 -37.65 -12.77
N GLY A 141 3.14 -38.69 -12.61
CA GLY A 141 3.44 -39.72 -13.61
C GLY A 141 4.32 -39.29 -14.81
N ARG A 142 5.08 -38.20 -14.73
CA ARG A 142 5.96 -37.71 -15.82
C ARG A 142 7.44 -37.92 -15.51
N ASN A 143 8.24 -38.22 -16.52
CA ASN A 143 9.69 -38.35 -16.37
C ASN A 143 10.38 -36.99 -16.51
N VAL A 144 11.40 -36.74 -15.66
CA VAL A 144 12.14 -35.47 -15.63
C VAL A 144 13.64 -35.73 -15.67
N ALA A 145 14.34 -34.94 -16.48
CA ALA A 145 15.80 -34.87 -16.46
C ALA A 145 16.23 -33.47 -16.00
N LEU A 146 17.20 -33.42 -15.08
CA LEU A 146 17.77 -32.19 -14.55
C LEU A 146 19.25 -32.13 -14.90
N LEU A 147 19.66 -31.06 -15.58
CA LEU A 147 21.06 -30.77 -15.87
C LEU A 147 21.43 -29.45 -15.22
N ARG A 148 22.49 -29.47 -14.41
CA ARG A 148 23.11 -28.29 -13.82
C ARG A 148 24.46 -28.08 -14.47
N GLU A 149 24.66 -26.91 -15.07
CA GLU A 149 25.95 -26.53 -15.65
C GLU A 149 26.75 -25.72 -14.63
N ASP A 150 27.98 -26.15 -14.36
CA ASP A 150 28.75 -25.62 -13.22
C ASP A 150 29.35 -24.23 -13.47
N GLU A 151 29.58 -23.84 -14.73
CA GLU A 151 30.19 -22.54 -15.07
C GLU A 151 29.15 -21.42 -15.10
N THR A 152 27.99 -21.65 -15.70
CA THR A 152 26.92 -20.64 -15.81
C THR A 152 25.91 -20.69 -14.67
N LYS A 153 25.98 -21.73 -13.82
CA LYS A 153 24.99 -22.05 -12.77
C LYS A 153 23.55 -22.16 -13.30
N THR A 154 23.39 -22.37 -14.60
CA THR A 154 22.09 -22.54 -15.23
C THR A 154 21.54 -23.91 -14.90
N THR A 155 20.28 -23.98 -14.44
CA THR A 155 19.55 -25.23 -14.23
C THR A 155 18.53 -25.41 -15.34
N VAL A 156 18.67 -26.46 -16.13
CA VAL A 156 17.74 -26.80 -17.22
C VAL A 156 16.90 -28.01 -16.79
N ILE A 157 15.58 -27.86 -16.85
CA ILE A 157 14.62 -28.90 -16.46
C ILE A 157 13.87 -29.34 -17.72
N TRP A 158 14.01 -30.61 -18.10
CA TRP A 158 13.32 -31.20 -19.24
C TRP A 158 12.16 -32.06 -18.77
N LEU A 159 10.94 -31.74 -19.23
CA LEU A 159 9.72 -32.52 -18.98
C LEU A 159 9.31 -33.20 -20.28
N TYR A 160 9.21 -34.53 -20.30
CA TYR A 160 8.68 -35.27 -21.45
C TYR A 160 7.59 -36.25 -21.02
N GLN A 161 6.57 -36.38 -21.86
CA GLN A 161 5.48 -37.34 -21.70
C GLN A 161 5.68 -38.45 -22.71
N ASN A 162 5.59 -39.71 -22.27
CA ASN A 162 5.64 -40.86 -23.17
C ASN A 162 4.23 -41.09 -23.73
N PRO A 163 3.97 -40.89 -25.03
CA PRO A 163 2.62 -40.96 -25.58
C PRO A 163 2.24 -42.41 -25.94
N GLU A 164 2.32 -43.35 -24.99
CA GLU A 164 1.85 -44.72 -25.21
C GLU A 164 1.23 -45.29 -23.93
N THR A 165 -0.03 -44.95 -23.69
CA THR A 165 -1.10 -45.82 -23.13
C THR A 165 -2.46 -45.13 -23.22
N GLU A 166 -2.82 -44.61 -24.41
CA GLU A 166 -4.22 -44.39 -24.79
C GLU A 166 -4.59 -45.47 -25.80
N ASN A 167 -4.86 -46.70 -25.34
CA ASN A 167 -5.64 -47.71 -26.06
C ASN A 167 -5.90 -48.92 -25.16
N GLU A 168 -7.03 -48.87 -24.44
CA GLU A 168 -7.96 -49.97 -24.15
C GLU A 168 -9.09 -49.35 -23.30
N SER A 169 -10.10 -48.78 -23.95
CA SER A 169 -11.39 -49.44 -24.18
C SER A 169 -12.02 -49.96 -22.89
N SER A 170 -12.97 -49.18 -22.37
CA SER A 170 -14.23 -49.59 -21.74
C SER A 170 -14.33 -51.04 -21.25
N THR A 171 -14.69 -51.25 -19.97
CA THR A 171 -15.97 -51.81 -19.47
C THR A 171 -15.88 -52.01 -17.95
N GLU A 172 -17.00 -51.75 -17.23
CA GLU A 172 -17.35 -52.28 -15.88
C GLU A 172 -16.45 -51.92 -14.67
N THR A 173 -16.86 -51.93 -13.40
CA THR A 173 -18.12 -51.80 -12.63
C THR A 173 -17.67 -51.87 -11.16
N THR A 174 -18.44 -51.27 -10.25
CA THR A 174 -18.54 -51.55 -8.80
C THR A 174 -17.51 -50.96 -7.81
N GLU A 175 -18.08 -50.27 -6.79
CA GLU A 175 -17.82 -50.41 -5.33
C GLU A 175 -16.39 -50.21 -4.78
N ALA A 176 -16.14 -49.62 -3.61
CA ALA A 176 -16.95 -49.10 -2.51
C ALA A 176 -16.04 -48.17 -1.66
N THR A 177 -16.67 -47.19 -1.00
CA THR A 177 -16.52 -46.65 0.37
C THR A 177 -15.15 -46.73 1.11
N PRO A 178 -14.75 -45.69 1.87
CA PRO A 178 -13.37 -45.50 2.34
C PRO A 178 -13.08 -46.22 3.66
N ALA A 179 -11.78 -46.35 3.98
CA ALA A 179 -11.31 -46.60 5.33
C ALA A 179 -10.19 -45.62 5.69
N PHE A 180 -10.24 -45.22 6.96
CA PHE A 180 -9.48 -44.20 7.68
C PHE A 180 -7.96 -44.25 7.54
#